data_AF-A0A5F0YIK9-F1
#
_entry.id   AF-A0A5F0YIK9-F1
#
_cell.length_a   1.000
_cell.length_b   1.000
_cell.length_c   1.000
_cell.angle_alpha   90.00
_cell.angle_beta   90.00
_cell.angle_gamma   90.00
#
_symmetry.space_group_name_H-M   'P 1'
#
loop_
_entity.id
_entity.type
_entity.pdbx_description
1 polymer ?
#
loop_
_entity_poly.entity_id
_entity_poly.type
_entity_poly.pdbx_seq_one_letter_code
_entity_poly.pdbx_strand_id
1 'polypeptide(L)'
;MLNKSIGITTEKQISFTYDQFRNIHEAVAAAEGIDLTSYLKMELQVEMVSSSAKAVRDFRDSHFRKLGFGKIAFLPKENRGVGHK
;
A
#
# COMPACT_ATOMS: atom_id res chain seq x y z
N MET A 1 -7.59 20.13 27.27
CA MET A 1 -6.82 18.86 27.35
C MET A 1 -6.95 18.19 25.99
N LEU A 2 -5.90 18.18 25.18
CA LEU A 2 -5.91 17.50 23.87
C LEU A 2 -5.42 16.07 24.09
N ASN A 3 -6.34 15.10 24.11
CA ASN A 3 -6.00 13.68 24.09
C ASN A 3 -5.47 13.33 22.71
N LYS A 4 -4.15 13.50 22.52
CA LYS A 4 -3.45 12.94 21.37
C LYS A 4 -3.24 11.46 21.66
N SER A 5 -4.22 10.64 21.27
CA SER A 5 -4.07 9.18 21.27
C SER A 5 -2.80 8.83 20.50
N ILE A 6 -1.82 8.31 21.22
CA ILE A 6 -0.57 7.79 20.69
C ILE A 6 -0.95 6.54 19.89
N GLY A 7 -1.03 6.67 18.57
CA GLY A 7 -1.34 5.56 17.68
C GLY A 7 -0.26 4.48 17.82
N ILE A 8 -0.66 3.34 18.37
CA ILE A 8 0.13 2.11 18.41
C ILE A 8 0.21 1.62 16.96
N THR A 9 1.33 1.86 16.29
CA THR A 9 1.59 1.38 14.93
C THR A 9 1.80 -0.13 14.98
N THR A 10 0.70 -0.89 14.92
CA THR A 10 0.73 -2.35 14.88
C THR A 10 0.98 -2.81 13.45
N GLU A 11 1.99 -3.65 13.25
CA GLU A 11 2.25 -4.28 11.96
C GLU A 11 1.15 -5.30 11.67
N LYS A 12 0.47 -5.16 10.53
CA LYS A 12 -0.62 -6.05 10.10
C LYS A 12 -0.21 -6.80 8.85
N GLN A 13 -0.44 -8.10 8.84
CA GLN A 13 -0.26 -8.95 7.68
C GLN A 13 -1.62 -9.22 7.04
N ILE A 14 -1.68 -9.12 5.71
CA ILE A 14 -2.89 -9.37 4.94
C ILE A 14 -2.59 -10.30 3.77
N SER A 15 -3.60 -11.04 3.34
CA SER A 15 -3.53 -11.82 2.10
C SER A 15 -3.63 -10.91 0.89
N PHE A 16 -2.87 -11.23 -0.16
CA PHE A 16 -2.86 -10.50 -1.42
C PHE A 16 -2.89 -11.49 -2.59
N THR A 17 -3.70 -11.20 -3.61
CA THR A 17 -3.70 -11.90 -4.90
C THR A 17 -3.96 -10.90 -6.02
N TYR A 18 -3.28 -11.08 -7.15
CA TYR A 18 -3.43 -10.23 -8.33
C TYR A 18 -4.79 -10.39 -9.04
N ASP A 19 -5.52 -11.48 -8.75
CA ASP A 19 -6.88 -11.67 -9.24
C ASP A 19 -7.86 -10.66 -8.63
N GLN A 20 -7.65 -10.29 -7.36
CA GLN A 20 -8.53 -9.40 -6.61
C GLN A 20 -8.03 -7.95 -6.59
N PHE A 21 -6.72 -7.73 -6.64
CA PHE A 21 -6.11 -6.41 -6.45
C PHE A 21 -5.03 -6.16 -7.49
N ARG A 22 -4.97 -4.92 -8.02
CA ARG A 22 -3.93 -4.54 -8.99
C ARG A 22 -2.57 -4.40 -8.34
N ASN A 23 -2.54 -4.04 -7.06
CA ASN A 23 -1.32 -3.85 -6.29
C ASN A 23 -1.60 -3.97 -4.78
N ILE A 24 -0.52 -4.07 -3.99
CA ILE A 24 -0.60 -4.24 -2.53
C ILE A 24 -1.28 -3.09 -1.79
N HIS A 25 -1.31 -1.88 -2.35
CA HIS A 25 -1.93 -0.72 -1.71
C HIS A 25 -3.45 -0.81 -1.75
N GLU A 26 -4.02 -1.33 -2.83
CA GLU A 26 -5.46 -1.63 -2.91
C GLU A 26 -5.87 -2.67 -1.87
N ALA A 27 -5.09 -3.73 -1.70
CA ALA A 27 -5.36 -4.75 -0.70
C ALA A 27 -5.32 -4.18 0.73
N VAL A 28 -4.34 -3.31 1.02
CA VAL A 28 -4.24 -2.62 2.31
C VAL A 28 -5.43 -1.69 2.55
N ALA A 29 -5.81 -0.88 1.55
CA ALA A 29 -6.98 0.00 1.68
C ALA A 29 -8.27 -0.81 1.91
N ALA A 30 -8.46 -1.90 1.16
CA ALA A 30 -9.61 -2.79 1.35
C ALA A 30 -9.64 -3.43 2.75
N ALA A 31 -8.49 -3.86 3.27
CA ALA A 31 -8.39 -4.45 4.61
C ALA A 31 -8.65 -3.44 5.75
N GLU A 32 -8.52 -2.14 5.48
CA GLU A 32 -8.86 -1.04 6.40
C GLU A 32 -10.21 -0.38 6.10
N GLY A 33 -10.95 -0.85 5.08
CA GLY A 33 -12.25 -0.29 4.70
C GLY A 33 -12.18 1.12 4.08
N ILE A 34 -11.06 1.47 3.44
CA ILE A 34 -10.83 2.78 2.82
C ILE A 34 -11.30 2.75 1.37
N ASP A 35 -12.19 3.67 0.99
CA ASP A 35 -12.61 3.84 -0.40
C ASP A 35 -11.52 4.54 -1.23
N LEU A 36 -11.08 3.84 -2.28
CA LEU A 36 -10.08 4.34 -3.23
C LEU A 36 -10.66 4.92 -4.51
N THR A 37 -11.99 5.00 -4.66
CA THR A 37 -12.64 5.42 -5.93
C THR A 37 -12.09 6.75 -6.45
N SER A 38 -12.00 7.77 -5.57
CA SER A 38 -11.47 9.08 -5.93
C SER A 38 -9.96 9.05 -6.19
N TYR A 39 -9.22 8.25 -5.42
CA TYR A 39 -7.79 8.06 -5.60
C TYR A 39 -7.47 7.44 -6.97
N LEU A 40 -8.14 6.35 -7.34
CA LEU A 40 -7.90 5.63 -8.60
C LEU A 40 -8.19 6.51 -9.82
N LYS A 41 -9.23 7.35 -9.75
CA LYS A 41 -9.53 8.33 -10.80
C LYS A 41 -8.38 9.33 -10.99
N MET A 42 -7.80 9.80 -9.88
CA MET A 42 -6.69 10.75 -9.92
C MET A 42 -5.38 10.07 -10.34
N GLU A 43 -5.10 8.85 -9.88
CA GLU A 43 -3.93 8.07 -10.27
C GLU A 43 -3.90 7.85 -11.79
N LEU A 44 -5.04 7.51 -12.39
CA LEU A 44 -5.18 7.38 -13.84
C LEU A 44 -4.89 8.71 -14.57
N GLN A 45 -5.33 9.84 -14.03
CA GLN A 45 -5.00 11.15 -14.61
C GLN A 45 -3.51 11.44 -14.54
N VAL A 46 -2.87 11.15 -13.41
CA VAL A 46 -1.42 11.29 -13.24
C VAL A 46 -0.69 10.42 -14.24
N GLU A 47 -1.12 9.19 -14.46
CA GLU A 47 -0.55 8.28 -15.46
C GLU A 47 -0.70 8.82 -16.89
N MET A 48 -1.86 9.35 -17.25
CA MET A 48 -2.11 9.92 -18.58
C MET A 48 -1.29 11.18 -18.87
N VAL A 49 -1.06 12.03 -17.86
CA VAL A 49 -0.38 13.32 -18.05
C VAL A 49 1.13 13.25 -17.80
N SER A 50 1.60 12.26 -17.05
CA SER A 50 3.00 12.16 -16.65
C SER A 50 3.73 11.18 -17.55
N SER A 51 4.79 11.63 -18.22
CA SER A 51 5.64 10.74 -19.05
C SER A 51 6.53 9.78 -18.25
N SER A 52 6.29 9.60 -16.94
CA SER A 52 7.15 8.76 -16.09
C SER A 52 6.39 7.97 -15.03
N ALA A 53 6.76 6.71 -14.87
CA ALA A 53 6.26 5.83 -13.81
C ALA A 53 6.58 6.33 -12.39
N LYS A 54 7.61 7.18 -12.24
CA LYS A 54 7.98 7.77 -10.95
C LYS A 54 6.89 8.70 -10.43
N ALA A 55 6.24 9.48 -11.28
CA ALA A 55 5.18 10.39 -10.87
C ALA A 55 3.99 9.64 -10.25
N VAL A 56 3.57 8.54 -10.89
CA VAL A 56 2.50 7.67 -10.38
C VAL A 56 2.89 7.06 -9.03
N ARG A 57 4.13 6.57 -8.90
CA ARG A 57 4.62 5.99 -7.63
C ARG A 57 4.64 7.03 -6.51
N ASP A 58 5.21 8.21 -6.76
CA ASP A 58 5.32 9.26 -5.75
C ASP A 58 3.92 9.78 -5.35
N PHE A 59 2.97 9.83 -6.29
CA PHE A 59 1.56 10.14 -6.00
C PHE A 59 0.93 9.10 -5.06
N ARG A 60 1.11 7.81 -5.36
CA ARG A 60 0.63 6.70 -4.51
C ARG A 60 1.23 6.76 -3.10
N ASP A 61 2.54 6.84 -3.00
CA ASP A 61 3.26 6.85 -1.72
C ASP A 61 2.82 8.06 -0.88
N SER A 62 2.64 9.23 -1.51
CA SER A 62 2.12 10.44 -0.86
C SER A 62 0.70 10.28 -0.34
N HIS A 63 -0.19 9.66 -1.12
CA HIS A 63 -1.57 9.43 -0.72
C HIS A 63 -1.66 8.52 0.51
N PHE A 64 -1.01 7.35 0.46
CA PHE A 64 -1.05 6.38 1.55
C PHE A 64 -0.36 6.90 2.81
N ARG A 65 0.73 7.68 2.67
CA ARG A 65 1.35 8.37 3.81
C ARG A 65 0.40 9.37 4.49
N LYS A 66 -0.43 10.09 3.71
CA LYS A 66 -1.44 11.03 4.27
C LYS A 66 -2.55 10.31 5.01
N LEU A 67 -2.87 9.07 4.61
CA LEU A 67 -3.82 8.19 5.32
C LEU A 67 -3.22 7.58 6.61
N GLY A 68 -1.94 7.82 6.89
CA GLY A 68 -1.27 7.30 8.09
C GLY A 68 -0.59 5.94 7.89
N PHE A 69 -0.57 5.41 6.67
CA PHE A 69 0.16 4.17 6.40
C PHE A 69 1.67 4.41 6.47
N GLY A 70 2.34 3.49 7.17
CA GLY A 70 3.80 3.35 7.16
C GLY A 70 4.28 2.58 5.93
N LYS A 71 5.29 1.74 6.13
CA LYS A 71 5.84 0.90 5.06
C LYS A 71 4.85 -0.20 4.68
N ILE A 72 4.43 -0.22 3.42
CA ILE A 72 3.66 -1.32 2.82
C ILE A 72 4.61 -2.16 1.97
N ALA A 73 4.77 -3.43 2.31
CA ALA A 73 5.69 -4.33 1.60
C ALA A 73 5.23 -5.80 1.69
N PHE A 74 5.68 -6.61 0.74
CA PHE A 74 5.56 -8.05 0.86
C PHE A 74 6.41 -8.58 2.01
N LEU A 75 5.91 -9.63 2.66
CA LEU A 75 6.72 -10.40 3.61
C LEU A 75 7.86 -11.08 2.87
N PRO A 76 9.06 -11.17 3.48
CA PRO A 76 10.15 -11.93 2.91
C PRO A 76 9.73 -13.40 2.78
N LYS A 77 10.01 -14.01 1.63
CA LYS A 77 9.84 -15.45 1.46
C LYS A 77 10.78 -16.16 2.43
N GLU A 78 10.25 -17.03 3.27
CA GLU A 78 11.08 -17.97 4.05
C GLU A 78 11.79 -18.89 3.05
N ASN A 79 13.09 -18.64 2.83
CA ASN A 79 13.94 -19.55 2.07
C ASN A 79 14.21 -20.76 2.95
N ARG A 80 13.35 -21.79 2.89
CA ARG A 80 13.70 -23.11 3.41
C ARG A 80 14.86 -23.64 2.58
N GLY A 81 16.07 -23.54 3.13
CA GLY A 81 17.30 -24.02 2.49
C GLY A 81 17.10 -25.46 2.02
N VAL A 82 17.29 -25.68 0.73
CA VAL A 82 17.36 -27.03 0.18
C VAL A 82 18.64 -27.68 0.68
N GLY A 83 18.48 -28.63 1.62
CA GLY A 83 19.42 -29.70 1.97
C GLY A 83 20.89 -29.34 2.20
N HIS A 84 21.33 -29.45 3.46
CA HIS A 84 22.73 -29.77 3.73
C HIS A 84 23.14 -31.01 2.89
N LYS A 85 24.19 -30.86 2.08
CA LYS A 85 24.94 -32.00 1.54
C LYS A 85 25.93 -32.49 2.58
#